data_AF-A0A430RH61-F1
#
_entry.id   AF-A0A430RH61-F1
#
_cell.length_a   1.000
_cell.length_b   1.000
_cell.length_c   1.000
_cell.angle_alpha   90.00
_cell.angle_beta   90.00
_cell.angle_gamma   90.00
#
_symmetry.space_group_name_H-M   'P 1'
#
loop_
_entity.id
_entity.type
_entity.pdbx_description
1 polymer ?
#
loop_
_entity_poly.entity_id
_entity_poly.type
_entity_poly.pdbx_seq_one_letter_code
_entity_poly.pdbx_strand_id
1 'polypeptide(L)'
;MYLIYPNGPHPVQVREPPEGLLAYEYHPPDLLLPVVRIGDRVLPTDPDGVLRRYEDQLAVFYDPRTMTYGLEVYRENTPVHLKVLAKGQEAILRARQTFLLAPSRGN
;
A
#
# COMPACT_ATOMS: atom_id res chain seq x y z
N MET A 1 7.01 14.94 -5.89
CA MET A 1 7.01 15.48 -4.51
C MET A 1 6.08 14.62 -3.69
N TYR A 2 6.41 14.27 -2.44
CA TYR A 2 5.52 13.46 -1.60
C TYR A 2 4.91 14.27 -0.46
N LEU A 3 3.65 13.99 -0.16
CA LEU A 3 2.89 14.55 0.94
C LEU A 3 2.48 13.43 1.90
N ILE A 4 2.62 13.68 3.21
CA ILE A 4 2.10 12.80 4.26
C ILE A 4 1.15 13.58 5.17
N TYR A 5 0.16 12.89 5.74
CA TYR A 5 -0.87 13.49 6.60
C TYR A 5 -0.82 12.86 8.00
N PRO A 6 0.21 13.16 8.81
CA PRO A 6 0.45 12.44 10.06
C PRO A 6 -0.61 12.68 11.13
N ASN A 7 -1.28 13.85 11.12
CA ASN A 7 -2.17 14.30 12.21
C ASN A 7 -3.46 15.00 11.74
N GLY A 8 -3.88 14.82 10.47
CA GLY A 8 -5.09 15.47 9.94
C GLY A 8 -4.87 16.10 8.56
N PRO A 9 -5.66 17.12 8.17
CA PRO A 9 -5.78 17.58 6.78
C PRO A 9 -4.59 18.41 6.28
N HIS A 10 -3.62 18.72 7.14
CA HIS A 10 -2.46 19.51 6.78
C HIS A 10 -1.32 18.59 6.32
N PRO A 11 -0.97 18.57 5.02
CA PRO A 11 0.11 17.74 4.54
C PRO A 11 1.47 18.28 4.98
N VAL A 12 2.39 17.37 5.24
CA VAL A 12 3.81 17.66 5.37
C VAL A 12 4.50 17.19 4.10
N GLN A 13 5.28 18.08 3.48
CA GLN A 13 6.10 17.74 2.33
C GLN A 13 7.33 16.96 2.79
N VAL A 14 7.59 15.82 2.13
CA VAL A 14 8.77 15.00 2.37
C VAL A 14 9.50 14.71 1.05
N ARG A 15 10.82 14.53 1.14
CA ARG A 15 11.65 14.14 -0.02
C ARG A 15 11.38 12.70 -0.41
N GLU A 16 11.26 11.83 0.59
CA GLU A 16 10.93 10.42 0.46
C GLU A 16 9.88 10.06 1.52
N PRO A 17 8.86 9.26 1.18
CA PRO A 17 7.83 8.87 2.13
C PRO A 17 8.41 7.90 3.18
N PRO A 18 7.98 7.95 4.46
CA PRO A 18 8.37 6.95 5.44
C PRO A 18 7.91 5.55 5.04
N GLU A 19 8.68 4.52 5.38
CA GLU A 19 8.34 3.13 5.05
C GLU A 19 7.06 2.71 5.77
N GLY A 20 6.17 2.04 5.04
CA GLY A 20 4.94 1.50 5.58
C GLY A 20 3.85 2.53 5.90
N LEU A 21 4.08 3.83 5.68
CA LEU A 21 3.08 4.88 5.86
C LEU A 21 2.46 5.28 4.52
N LEU A 22 1.18 5.68 4.58
CA LEU A 22 0.47 6.21 3.42
C LEU A 22 1.04 7.59 3.10
N ALA A 23 1.46 7.76 1.86
CA ALA A 23 1.87 9.04 1.31
C ALA A 23 1.12 9.30 0.00
N TYR A 24 1.25 10.52 -0.49
CA TYR A 24 0.65 10.93 -1.75
C TYR A 24 1.72 11.54 -2.63
N GLU A 25 1.92 10.98 -3.81
CA GLU A 25 2.75 11.56 -4.84
C GLU A 25 1.96 12.67 -5.54
N TYR A 26 2.49 13.89 -5.46
CA TYR A 26 1.90 15.06 -6.08
C TYR A 26 2.41 15.25 -7.50
N HIS A 27 1.47 15.25 -8.44
CA HIS A 27 1.63 15.56 -9.85
C HIS A 27 0.80 16.83 -10.17
N PRO A 28 1.45 17.96 -10.47
CA PRO A 28 0.75 19.20 -10.78
C PRO A 28 -0.18 19.07 -12.01
N PRO A 29 -1.31 19.80 -12.05
CA PRO A 29 -1.74 20.79 -11.07
C PRO A 29 -2.50 20.22 -9.85
N ASP A 30 -3.17 19.08 -9.95
CA ASP A 30 -4.12 18.64 -8.88
C ASP A 30 -4.17 17.12 -8.66
N LEU A 31 -3.23 16.35 -9.21
CA LEU A 31 -3.26 14.90 -9.07
C LEU A 31 -2.44 14.46 -7.84
N LEU A 32 -3.11 13.80 -6.91
CA LEU A 32 -2.51 13.13 -5.76
C LEU A 32 -2.70 11.63 -5.90
N LEU A 33 -1.61 10.92 -6.17
CA LEU A 33 -1.63 9.46 -6.27
C LEU A 33 -1.24 8.85 -4.92
N PRO A 34 -2.07 8.00 -4.32
CA PRO A 34 -1.71 7.34 -3.07
C PRO A 34 -0.60 6.32 -3.34
N VAL A 35 0.44 6.38 -2.52
CA VAL A 35 1.63 5.54 -2.63
C VAL A 35 2.07 5.08 -1.24
N VAL A 36 2.80 3.98 -1.20
CA VAL A 36 3.47 3.51 0.00
C VAL A 36 4.91 3.13 -0.33
N ARG A 37 5.85 3.48 0.55
CA ARG A 37 7.20 2.93 0.43
C ARG A 37 7.29 1.60 1.16
N ILE A 38 7.77 0.59 0.46
CA ILE A 38 8.10 -0.73 0.99
C ILE A 38 9.57 -0.96 0.67
N GLY A 39 10.41 -1.11 1.70
CA GLY A 39 11.86 -1.13 1.54
C GLY A 39 12.40 0.10 0.80
N ASP A 40 13.04 -0.14 -0.34
CA ASP A 40 13.66 0.85 -1.22
C ASP A 40 12.76 1.28 -2.39
N ARG A 41 11.53 0.77 -2.48
CA ARG A 41 10.61 1.08 -3.59
C ARG A 41 9.38 1.83 -3.10
N VAL A 42 9.01 2.86 -3.85
CA VAL A 42 7.71 3.52 -3.73
C VAL A 42 6.75 2.82 -4.70
N LEU A 43 5.63 2.32 -4.18
CA LEU A 43 4.64 1.56 -4.92
C LEU A 43 3.30 2.29 -4.92
N PRO A 44 2.59 2.36 -6.05
CA PRO A 44 1.23 2.88 -6.09
C PRO A 44 0.29 1.97 -5.30
N THR A 45 -0.67 2.56 -4.61
CA THR A 45 -1.77 1.83 -3.97
C THR A 45 -3.03 1.95 -4.81
N ASP A 46 -4.05 1.19 -4.44
CA ASP A 46 -5.40 1.43 -4.93
C ASP A 46 -5.93 2.80 -4.44
N PRO A 47 -7.01 3.35 -5.04
CA PRO A 47 -7.57 4.64 -4.65
C PRO A 47 -7.98 4.74 -3.18
N ASP A 48 -8.29 3.61 -2.55
CA ASP A 48 -8.62 3.52 -1.13
C ASP A 48 -7.38 3.57 -0.22
N GLY A 49 -6.16 3.67 -0.78
CA GLY A 49 -4.90 3.76 -0.04
C GLY A 49 -4.29 2.42 0.36
N VAL A 50 -4.85 1.29 -0.10
CA VAL A 50 -4.35 -0.05 0.24
C VAL A 50 -3.49 -0.58 -0.90
N LEU A 51 -2.30 -1.07 -0.56
CA LEU A 51 -1.44 -1.75 -1.53
C LEU A 51 -1.95 -3.17 -1.73
N ARG A 52 -2.37 -3.53 -2.95
CA ARG A 52 -2.84 -4.87 -3.29
C ARG A 52 -2.03 -5.48 -4.41
N ARG A 53 -1.86 -6.81 -4.35
CA ARG A 53 -1.41 -7.64 -5.46
C ARG A 53 -2.47 -8.71 -5.71
N TYR A 54 -3.09 -8.64 -6.88
CA TYR A 54 -4.17 -9.52 -7.29
C TYR A 54 -3.62 -10.79 -7.96
N GLU A 55 -4.18 -11.93 -7.57
CA GLU A 55 -3.96 -13.26 -8.16
C GLU A 55 -5.34 -13.94 -8.27
N ASP A 56 -5.95 -13.85 -9.46
CA ASP A 56 -7.31 -14.31 -9.76
C ASP A 56 -8.39 -13.74 -8.80
N GLN A 57 -8.96 -14.59 -7.94
CA GLN A 57 -9.98 -14.24 -6.95
C GLN A 57 -9.38 -13.93 -5.57
N LEU A 58 -8.06 -13.82 -5.46
CA LEU A 58 -7.34 -13.54 -4.22
C LEU A 58 -6.52 -12.25 -4.40
N ALA A 59 -6.44 -11.44 -3.37
CA ALA A 59 -5.45 -10.38 -3.28
C ALA A 59 -4.67 -10.52 -1.98
N VAL A 60 -3.36 -10.31 -2.06
CA VAL A 60 -2.55 -10.03 -0.89
C VAL A 60 -2.57 -8.52 -0.69
N PHE A 61 -2.79 -8.06 0.53
CA PHE A 61 -2.87 -6.62 0.81
C PHE A 61 -1.96 -6.17 1.95
N TYR A 62 -1.58 -4.89 1.88
CA TYR A 62 -1.01 -4.12 2.98
C TYR A 62 -1.77 -2.78 3.11
N ASP A 63 -2.42 -2.56 4.25
CA ASP A 63 -3.06 -1.29 4.59
C ASP A 63 -2.13 -0.47 5.50
N PRO A 64 -1.51 0.62 4.97
CA PRO A 64 -0.57 1.45 5.73
C PRO A 64 -1.22 2.26 6.86
N ARG A 65 -2.53 2.50 6.82
CA ARG A 65 -3.23 3.31 7.84
C ARG A 65 -3.44 2.53 9.13
N THR A 66 -3.70 1.24 9.00
CA THR A 66 -3.88 0.33 10.14
C THR A 66 -2.66 -0.55 10.39
N MET A 67 -1.62 -0.42 9.54
CA MET A 67 -0.44 -1.29 9.51
C MET A 67 -0.84 -2.76 9.50
N THR A 68 -1.75 -3.14 8.61
CA THR A 68 -2.31 -4.50 8.52
C THR A 68 -1.86 -5.18 7.25
N TYR A 69 -1.44 -6.44 7.34
CA TYR A 69 -1.12 -7.28 6.19
C TYR A 69 -2.01 -8.52 6.19
N GLY A 70 -2.53 -8.90 5.03
CA GLY A 70 -3.46 -10.01 4.94
C GLY A 70 -3.83 -10.44 3.54
N LEU A 71 -4.94 -11.20 3.48
CA LEU A 71 -5.55 -11.71 2.27
C LEU A 71 -6.98 -11.19 2.15
N GLU A 72 -7.38 -10.85 0.94
CA GLU A 72 -8.75 -10.54 0.55
C GLU A 72 -9.19 -11.51 -0.54
N VAL A 73 -10.38 -12.07 -0.43
CA VAL A 73 -11.00 -12.92 -1.45
C VAL A 73 -12.07 -12.13 -2.16
N TYR A 74 -12.07 -12.17 -3.49
CA TYR A 74 -12.97 -11.46 -4.36
C TYR A 74 -13.91 -12.41 -5.09
N ARG A 75 -15.17 -12.00 -5.23
CA ARG A 75 -16.15 -12.58 -6.15
C ARG A 75 -16.68 -11.45 -7.02
N GLU A 76 -16.54 -11.57 -8.34
CA GLU A 76 -17.06 -10.57 -9.30
C GLU A 76 -16.63 -9.13 -8.94
N ASN A 77 -15.34 -8.95 -8.64
CA ASN A 77 -14.73 -7.67 -8.21
C ASN A 77 -15.20 -7.14 -6.85
N THR A 78 -16.00 -7.89 -6.10
CA THR A 78 -16.43 -7.53 -4.75
C THR A 78 -15.62 -8.32 -3.71
N PRO A 79 -14.98 -7.67 -2.72
CA PRO A 79 -14.34 -8.38 -1.62
C PRO A 79 -15.41 -9.06 -0.76
N VAL A 80 -15.30 -10.39 -0.59
CA VAL A 80 -16.26 -11.22 0.16
C VAL A 80 -15.67 -11.81 1.45
N HIS A 81 -14.34 -11.83 1.58
CA HIS A 81 -13.68 -12.29 2.79
C HIS A 81 -12.35 -11.55 3.00
N LEU A 82 -12.02 -11.27 4.25
CA LEU A 82 -10.76 -10.64 4.65
C LEU A 82 -10.15 -11.43 5.81
N LYS A 83 -8.87 -11.79 5.67
CA LYS A 83 -8.09 -12.45 6.72
C LYS A 83 -6.84 -11.64 7.02
N VAL A 84 -6.78 -11.09 8.24
CA VAL A 84 -5.57 -10.44 8.77
C VAL A 84 -4.55 -11.51 9.16
N LEU A 85 -3.32 -11.36 8.67
CA LEU A 85 -2.21 -12.27 8.95
C LEU A 85 -1.15 -11.64 9.86
N ALA A 86 -0.94 -10.33 9.74
CA ALA A 86 0.01 -9.59 10.58
C ALA A 86 -0.47 -8.16 10.83
N LYS A 87 0.03 -7.54 11.91
CA LYS A 87 -0.22 -6.16 12.29
C LYS A 87 1.05 -5.45 12.75
N GLY A 88 1.04 -4.12 12.71
CA GLY A 88 2.15 -3.29 13.17
C GLY A 88 3.43 -3.54 12.37
N GLN A 89 4.57 -3.60 13.05
CA GLN A 89 5.88 -3.79 12.39
C GLN A 89 5.98 -5.10 11.61
N GLU A 90 5.36 -6.17 12.09
CA GLU A 90 5.35 -7.46 11.38
C GLU A 90 4.63 -7.35 10.03
N ALA A 91 3.60 -6.50 9.91
CA ALA A 91 2.89 -6.31 8.65
C ALA A 91 3.80 -5.70 7.57
N ILE A 92 4.68 -4.75 7.95
CA ILE A 92 5.66 -4.17 7.03
C ILE A 92 6.66 -5.22 6.58
N LEU A 93 7.17 -6.04 7.50
CA LEU A 93 8.11 -7.12 7.17
C LEU A 93 7.50 -8.11 6.16
N ARG A 94 6.24 -8.50 6.35
CA ARG A 94 5.49 -9.35 5.41
C ARG A 94 5.27 -8.66 4.06
N ALA A 95 4.89 -7.39 4.08
CA ALA A 95 4.73 -6.62 2.84
C ALA A 95 6.04 -6.54 2.05
N ARG A 96 7.20 -6.34 2.70
CA ARG A 96 8.51 -6.37 2.02
C ARG A 96 8.76 -7.69 1.32
N GLN A 97 8.52 -8.81 2.01
CA GLN A 97 8.71 -10.14 1.44
C GLN A 97 7.84 -10.36 0.19
N THR A 98 6.60 -9.89 0.24
CA THR A 98 5.64 -10.13 -0.85
C THR A 98 5.83 -9.17 -2.02
N PHE A 99 5.99 -7.87 -1.77
CA PHE A 99 5.95 -6.84 -2.82
C PHE A 99 7.33 -6.49 -3.39
N LEU A 100 8.42 -6.88 -2.73
CA LEU A 100 9.79 -6.65 -3.24
C LEU A 100 10.45 -7.92 -3.79
N LEU A 101 10.22 -9.07 -3.15
CA LEU A 101 10.97 -10.30 -3.47
C LEU A 101 10.25 -11.23 -4.43
N ALA A 102 8.94 -11.07 -4.63
CA ALA A 102 8.21 -11.92 -5.56
C ALA A 102 8.50 -11.47 -7.00
N PRO A 103 9.02 -12.35 -7.88
CA PRO A 103 9.35 -11.99 -9.24
C PRO A 103 8.13 -11.39 -9.93
N SER A 104 8.33 -10.26 -10.61
CA SER A 104 7.42 -9.82 -11.66
C SER A 104 7.33 -10.99 -12.64
N ARG A 105 6.18 -11.64 -12.79
CA ARG A 105 5.99 -12.53 -13.94
C ARG A 105 6.19 -11.65 -15.16
N GLY A 106 7.30 -11.87 -15.87
CA GLY A 106 7.68 -11.14 -17.07
C GLY A 106 6.59 -11.30 -18.14
N ASN A 107 6.41 -10.22 -18.90
CA ASN A 107 5.63 -10.15 -20.13
C ASN A 107 5.96 -11.28 -21.11
#